data_AF-A0A522QIL1-F1
#
_entry.id   AF-A0A522QIL1-F1
#
_cell.length_a   1.000
_cell.length_b   1.000
_cell.length_c   1.000
_cell.angle_alpha   90.00
_cell.angle_beta   90.00
_cell.angle_gamma   90.00
#
_symmetry.space_group_name_H-M   'P 1'
#
loop_
_entity.id
_entity.type
_entity.pdbx_description
1 polymer ?
#
loop_
_entity_poly.entity_id
_entity_poly.type
_entity_poly.pdbx_seq_one_letter_code
_entity_poly.pdbx_strand_id
1 'polypeptide(L)'
;FDAVTCMEMLEHVPNPAGIVASCARLLKPGGVAFFSTINRTPKAFLFAIVAGEYVLRLLPRGTHHYRKLIRPRELRRWARADGLVFAGAASLMYNPFTRRFRVAPRREDVNYMACFIKEK
;
A
#
# COMPACT_ATOMS: atom_id res chain seq x y z
N PHE A 1 -19.87 6.77 -3.17
CA PHE A 1 -19.52 5.37 -3.48
C PHE A 1 -19.63 4.52 -2.22
N ASP A 2 -20.07 3.26 -2.38
CA ASP A 2 -20.12 2.29 -1.27
C ASP A 2 -18.73 1.69 -0.99
N ALA A 3 -17.89 1.61 -2.01
CA ALA A 3 -16.48 1.26 -1.87
C ALA A 3 -15.59 2.06 -2.84
N VAL A 4 -14.33 2.28 -2.46
CA VAL A 4 -13.27 2.86 -3.28
C VAL A 4 -12.02 2.00 -3.15
N THR A 5 -11.38 1.69 -4.27
CA THR A 5 -10.10 0.96 -4.30
C THR A 5 -9.04 1.85 -4.97
N CYS A 6 -7.87 1.97 -4.32
CA CYS A 6 -6.72 2.70 -4.85
C CYS A 6 -5.48 1.82 -4.67
N MET A 7 -5.20 1.01 -5.70
CA MET A 7 -4.20 -0.07 -5.63
C MET A 7 -2.93 0.33 -6.39
N GLU A 8 -1.76 0.18 -5.76
CA GLU A 8 -0.43 0.38 -6.37
C GLU A 8 -0.27 1.73 -7.09
N MET A 9 -0.79 2.80 -6.47
CA MET A 9 -0.87 4.12 -7.10
C MET A 9 -0.35 5.24 -6.22
N LEU A 10 -0.50 5.15 -4.90
CA LEU A 10 -0.20 6.24 -3.98
C LEU A 10 1.30 6.63 -3.97
N GLU A 11 2.19 5.68 -4.19
CA GLU A 11 3.65 5.91 -4.28
C GLU A 11 4.07 6.65 -5.57
N HIS A 12 3.18 6.76 -6.55
CA HIS A 12 3.45 7.39 -7.85
C HIS A 12 2.95 8.83 -7.94
N VAL A 13 2.21 9.32 -6.95
CA VAL A 13 1.65 10.68 -6.94
C VAL A 13 2.48 11.65 -6.08
N PRO A 14 2.50 12.95 -6.41
CA PRO A 14 3.23 13.95 -5.63
C PRO A 14 2.63 14.19 -4.24
N ASN A 15 1.31 14.02 -4.07
CA ASN A 15 0.60 14.23 -2.81
C ASN A 15 -0.34 13.05 -2.48
N PRO A 16 0.17 11.94 -1.91
CA PRO A 16 -0.65 10.77 -1.56
C PRO A 16 -1.73 11.08 -0.52
N ALA A 17 -1.47 11.99 0.42
CA ALA A 17 -2.45 12.38 1.42
C ALA A 17 -3.70 13.04 0.77
N GLY A 18 -3.49 13.87 -0.25
CA GLY A 18 -4.59 14.48 -1.02
C GLY A 18 -5.45 13.44 -1.75
N ILE A 19 -4.85 12.35 -2.24
CA ILE A 19 -5.60 11.24 -2.85
C ILE A 19 -6.43 10.50 -1.80
N VAL A 20 -5.84 10.19 -0.64
CA VAL A 20 -6.55 9.54 0.48
C VAL A 20 -7.77 10.37 0.91
N ALA A 21 -7.59 11.68 1.07
CA ALA A 21 -8.68 12.60 1.40
C ALA A 21 -9.78 12.61 0.33
N SER A 22 -9.41 12.55 -0.95
CA SER A 22 -10.35 12.50 -2.06
C SER A 22 -11.15 11.19 -2.07
N CYS A 23 -10.49 10.05 -1.86
CA CYS A 23 -11.14 8.75 -1.70
C CYS A 23 -12.12 8.77 -0.50
N ALA A 24 -11.73 9.36 0.63
CA ALA A 24 -12.60 9.51 1.79
C ALA A 24 -13.84 10.35 1.47
N ARG A 25 -13.70 11.50 0.79
CA ARG A 25 -14.83 12.35 0.39
C ARG A 25 -15.81 11.63 -0.55
N LEU A 26 -15.29 10.81 -1.46
CA LEU A 26 -16.10 10.06 -2.42
C LEU A 26 -16.93 8.94 -1.76
N LEU A 27 -16.55 8.47 -0.58
CA LEU A 27 -17.28 7.43 0.14
C LEU A 27 -18.55 7.97 0.82
N LYS A 28 -19.62 7.18 0.77
CA LYS A 28 -20.79 7.36 1.64
C LYS A 28 -20.38 7.06 3.11
N PRO A 29 -21.09 7.60 4.11
CA PRO A 29 -21.00 7.14 5.50
C PRO A 29 -21.09 5.61 5.58
N GLY A 30 -20.15 4.96 6.29
CA GLY A 30 -20.04 3.50 6.37
C GLY A 30 -19.43 2.80 5.14
N GLY A 31 -19.08 3.55 4.08
CA GLY A 31 -18.41 3.01 2.89
C GLY A 31 -16.97 2.58 3.16
N VAL A 32 -16.43 1.72 2.29
CA VAL A 32 -15.13 1.05 2.50
C VAL A 32 -14.05 1.57 1.54
N ALA A 33 -12.88 1.93 2.07
CA ALA A 33 -11.70 2.27 1.28
C ALA A 33 -10.68 1.12 1.35
N PHE A 34 -10.16 0.72 0.19
CA PHE A 34 -8.98 -0.15 0.10
C PHE A 34 -7.82 0.62 -0.50
N PHE A 35 -6.64 0.49 0.11
CA PHE A 35 -5.39 1.02 -0.41
C PHE A 35 -4.32 -0.06 -0.43
N SER A 36 -3.53 -0.13 -1.50
CA SER A 36 -2.37 -1.01 -1.57
C SER A 36 -1.15 -0.27 -2.07
N THR A 37 0.01 -0.62 -1.53
CA THR A 37 1.30 -0.03 -1.89
C THR A 37 2.45 -0.88 -1.32
N ILE A 38 3.66 -0.62 -1.82
CA ILE A 38 4.89 -1.17 -1.28
C ILE A 38 5.25 -0.44 0.03
N ASN A 39 5.52 -1.23 1.07
CA ASN A 39 5.91 -0.74 2.39
C ASN A 39 7.35 -0.24 2.39
N ARG A 40 7.59 0.94 2.98
CA ARG A 40 8.96 1.43 3.19
C ARG A 40 9.65 0.73 4.36
N THR A 41 10.15 -0.48 4.10
CA THR A 41 10.99 -1.28 5.01
C THR A 41 12.35 -1.61 4.38
N PRO A 42 13.42 -1.85 5.17
CA PRO A 42 14.70 -2.32 4.62
C PRO A 42 14.57 -3.63 3.84
N LYS A 43 13.63 -4.50 4.23
CA LYS A 43 13.30 -5.74 3.52
C LYS A 43 12.69 -5.46 2.14
N ALA A 44 11.79 -4.48 2.03
CA ALA A 44 11.24 -4.05 0.74
C ALA A 44 12.30 -3.41 -0.16
N PHE A 45 13.23 -2.64 0.41
CA PHE A 45 14.40 -2.14 -0.33
C PHE A 45 15.22 -3.30 -0.91
N LEU A 46 15.53 -4.31 -0.10
CA LEU A 46 16.31 -5.47 -0.53
C LEU A 46 15.57 -6.30 -1.60
N PHE A 47 14.28 -6.59 -1.42
CA PHE A 47 13.52 -7.41 -2.35
C PHE A 47 13.11 -6.67 -3.65
N ALA A 48 12.64 -5.42 -3.54
CA ALA A 48 12.17 -4.69 -4.71
C ALA A 48 13.32 -4.09 -5.53
N ILE A 49 14.35 -3.55 -4.86
CA ILE A 49 15.45 -2.84 -5.53
C ILE A 49 16.58 -3.81 -5.85
N VAL A 50 17.12 -4.52 -4.86
CA VAL A 50 18.29 -5.39 -5.10
C VAL A 50 17.90 -6.63 -5.91
N ALA A 51 16.84 -7.33 -5.54
CA ALA A 51 16.41 -8.50 -6.31
C ALA A 51 15.86 -8.15 -7.70
N GLY A 52 15.02 -7.11 -7.83
CA GLY A 52 14.41 -6.72 -9.11
C GLY A 52 15.35 -6.04 -10.10
N GLU A 53 16.14 -5.06 -9.65
CA GLU A 53 16.99 -4.23 -10.54
C GLU A 53 18.41 -4.80 -10.70
N TYR A 54 18.98 -5.41 -9.64
CA TYR A 54 20.40 -5.81 -9.64
C TYR A 54 20.61 -7.31 -9.88
N VAL A 55 19.77 -8.18 -9.33
CA VAL A 55 19.93 -9.64 -9.43
C VAL A 55 19.16 -10.22 -10.61
N LEU A 56 17.86 -9.94 -10.71
CA LEU A 56 16.99 -10.53 -11.74
C LEU A 56 16.93 -9.69 -13.04
N ARG A 57 17.41 -8.43 -13.02
CA ARG A 57 17.39 -7.47 -14.15
C ARG A 57 16.02 -7.32 -14.82
N LEU A 58 14.94 -7.48 -14.06
CA LEU A 58 13.58 -7.38 -14.58
C LEU A 58 13.15 -5.93 -14.83
N LEU A 59 13.86 -4.96 -14.25
CA LEU A 59 13.55 -3.52 -14.34
C LEU A 59 14.82 -2.68 -14.51
N PRO A 60 14.74 -1.50 -15.16
CA PRO A 60 15.86 -0.57 -15.29
C PRO A 60 16.39 -0.12 -13.92
N ARG A 61 17.70 0.13 -13.83
CA ARG A 61 18.32 0.64 -12.61
C ARG A 61 17.77 2.02 -12.25
N GLY A 62 17.43 2.23 -10.99
CA GLY A 62 16.97 3.51 -10.46
C GLY A 62 15.46 3.77 -10.63
N THR A 63 14.68 2.74 -10.97
CA THR A 63 13.22 2.89 -11.18
C THR A 63 12.48 3.05 -9.85
N HIS A 64 12.99 2.47 -8.75
CA HIS A 64 12.37 2.58 -7.43
C HIS A 64 13.09 3.60 -6.53
N HIS A 65 12.48 4.77 -6.35
CA HIS A 65 12.90 5.70 -5.31
C HIS A 65 12.31 5.25 -3.96
N TYR A 66 13.14 4.59 -3.13
CA TYR A 66 12.77 4.14 -1.77
C TYR A 66 12.05 5.18 -0.91
N ARG A 67 12.31 6.47 -1.14
CA ARG A 67 11.66 7.59 -0.43
C ARG A 67 10.16 7.71 -0.73
N LYS A 68 9.70 7.27 -1.91
CA LYS A 68 8.31 7.34 -2.36
C LYS A 68 7.42 6.23 -1.77
N LEU A 69 8.04 5.19 -1.21
CA LEU A 69 7.32 4.11 -0.53
C LEU A 69 6.61 4.64 0.72
N ILE A 70 5.40 4.15 0.96
CA ILE A 70 4.53 4.64 2.04
C ILE A 70 4.56 3.62 3.18
N ARG A 71 4.79 4.08 4.41
CA ARG A 71 4.65 3.21 5.58
C ARG A 71 3.18 3.10 5.96
N PRO A 72 2.73 1.95 6.50
CA PRO A 72 1.36 1.79 6.99
C PRO A 72 0.94 2.87 7.99
N ARG A 73 1.86 3.30 8.87
CA ARG A 73 1.62 4.40 9.83
C ARG A 73 1.35 5.75 9.17
N GLU A 74 1.97 6.02 8.02
CA GLU A 74 1.74 7.27 7.27
C GLU A 74 0.35 7.24 6.64
N LEU A 75 0.00 6.12 5.98
CA LEU A 75 -1.33 5.92 5.42
C LEU A 75 -2.42 6.00 6.48
N ARG A 76 -2.24 5.29 7.62
CA ARG A 76 -3.20 5.31 8.73
C ARG A 76 -3.39 6.71 9.30
N ARG A 77 -2.33 7.51 9.38
CA ARG A 77 -2.41 8.91 9.85
C ARG A 77 -3.23 9.78 8.89
N TRP A 78 -2.97 9.69 7.58
CA TRP A 78 -3.75 10.44 6.59
C TRP A 78 -5.21 10.02 6.57
N ALA A 79 -5.46 8.70 6.52
CA ALA A 79 -6.82 8.16 6.53
C ALA A 79 -7.63 8.62 7.75
N ARG A 80 -7.03 8.59 8.95
CA ARG A 80 -7.70 9.06 10.18
C ARG A 80 -8.04 10.55 10.13
N ALA A 81 -7.18 11.38 9.54
CA ALA A 81 -7.44 12.82 9.42
C ALA A 81 -8.68 13.12 8.55
N ASP A 82 -9.06 12.18 7.67
CA ASP A 82 -10.19 12.29 6.75
C ASP A 82 -11.39 11.39 7.14
N GLY A 83 -11.48 10.97 8.41
CA GLY A 83 -12.62 10.21 8.93
C GLY A 83 -12.69 8.75 8.47
N LEU A 84 -11.56 8.15 8.10
CA LEU A 84 -11.45 6.73 7.77
C LEU A 84 -10.84 5.94 8.94
N VAL A 85 -11.59 4.97 9.45
CA VAL A 85 -11.18 4.08 10.54
C VAL A 85 -10.51 2.83 9.98
N PHE A 86 -9.33 2.49 10.49
CA PHE A 86 -8.61 1.29 10.07
C PHE A 86 -9.34 0.01 10.52
N ALA A 87 -9.71 -0.84 9.57
CA ALA A 87 -10.39 -2.11 9.84
C ALA A 87 -9.43 -3.31 9.81
N GLY A 88 -8.35 -3.23 9.02
CA GLY A 88 -7.35 -4.29 8.95
C GLY A 88 -6.43 -4.17 7.75
N ALA A 89 -5.43 -5.03 7.69
CA ALA A 89 -4.51 -5.13 6.56
C ALA A 89 -4.09 -6.57 6.30
N ALA A 90 -3.63 -6.84 5.09
CA ALA A 90 -2.98 -8.08 4.70
C ALA A 90 -1.79 -7.78 3.78
N SER A 91 -0.82 -8.70 3.73
CA SER A 91 0.34 -8.60 2.84
C SER A 91 0.29 -9.71 1.80
N LEU A 92 0.71 -9.41 0.57
CA LEU A 92 0.89 -10.39 -0.48
C LEU A 92 2.33 -10.88 -0.47
N MET A 93 2.54 -12.12 -0.03
CA MET A 93 3.86 -12.73 0.12
C MET A 93 4.18 -13.67 -1.05
N TYR A 94 5.35 -13.52 -1.65
CA TYR A 94 5.85 -14.42 -2.68
C TYR A 94 6.78 -15.47 -2.08
N ASN A 95 6.55 -16.75 -2.38
CA ASN A 95 7.48 -17.82 -2.06
C ASN A 95 8.29 -18.18 -3.33
N PRO A 96 9.61 -17.95 -3.36
CA PRO A 96 10.43 -18.19 -4.55
C PRO A 96 10.63 -19.68 -4.86
N PHE A 97 10.57 -20.56 -3.86
CA PHE A 97 10.75 -22.00 -4.06
C PHE A 97 9.52 -22.64 -4.69
N THR A 98 8.33 -22.26 -4.23
CA THR A 98 7.06 -22.77 -4.79
C THR A 98 6.52 -21.89 -5.92
N ARG A 99 7.12 -20.71 -6.13
CA ARG A 99 6.70 -19.66 -7.08
C ARG A 99 5.24 -19.24 -6.94
N ARG A 100 4.70 -19.32 -5.73
CA ARG A 100 3.30 -18.99 -5.43
C ARG A 100 3.20 -17.74 -4.57
N PHE A 101 2.16 -16.96 -4.84
CA PHE A 101 1.73 -15.87 -3.96
C PHE A 101 0.76 -16.39 -2.91
N ARG A 102 0.83 -15.83 -1.71
CA ARG A 102 -0.11 -16.08 -0.62
C ARG A 102 -0.50 -14.76 0.03
N VAL A 103 -1.79 -14.63 0.33
CA VAL A 103 -2.28 -13.55 1.21
C VAL A 103 -1.99 -13.92 2.66
N ALA A 104 -1.25 -13.04 3.33
CA ALA A 104 -0.93 -13.12 4.74
C ALA A 104 -1.81 -12.11 5.51
N PRO A 105 -2.94 -12.55 6.11
CA PRO A 105 -3.82 -11.66 6.84
C PRO A 105 -3.10 -11.08 8.07
N ARG A 106 -3.46 -9.85 8.46
CA ARG A 106 -2.92 -9.11 9.62
C ARG A 106 -1.41 -8.89 9.55
N ARG A 107 -0.85 -8.79 8.34
CA ARG A 107 0.57 -8.49 8.10
C ARG A 107 0.73 -7.28 7.18
N GLU A 108 1.79 -6.53 7.43
CA GLU A 108 2.23 -5.40 6.63
C GLU A 108 3.75 -5.55 6.38
N ASP A 109 4.11 -6.47 5.48
CA ASP A 109 5.51 -6.88 5.24
C ASP A 109 6.13 -5.99 4.14
N VAL A 110 6.66 -6.56 3.06
CA VAL A 110 7.20 -5.83 1.90
C VAL A 110 6.14 -4.96 1.22
N ASN A 111 4.88 -5.38 1.25
CA ASN A 111 3.72 -4.64 0.77
C ASN A 111 2.58 -4.80 1.77
N TYR A 112 1.52 -4.03 1.58
CA TYR A 112 0.28 -4.21 2.31
C TYR A 112 -0.91 -3.74 1.48
N MET A 113 -2.05 -4.35 1.75
CA MET A 113 -3.38 -3.91 1.38
C MET A 113 -4.14 -3.59 2.66
N ALA A 114 -4.53 -2.34 2.84
CA ALA A 114 -5.22 -1.85 4.02
C ALA A 114 -6.68 -1.53 3.70
N CYS A 115 -7.56 -1.90 4.63
CA CYS A 115 -9.00 -1.65 4.58
C CYS A 115 -9.38 -0.62 5.64
N PHE A 116 -10.20 0.34 5.25
CA PHE A 116 -10.74 1.38 6.11
C PHE A 116 -12.24 1.55 5.92
N ILE A 117 -12.93 1.98 6.97
CA ILE A 117 -14.37 2.25 6.96
C ILE A 117 -14.58 3.73 7.24
N LYS A 118 -15.40 4.41 6.44
CA LYS A 118 -15.76 5.80 6.66
C LYS A 118 -16.70 5.92 7.85
N GLU A 119 -16.36 6.79 8.79
CA GLU A 119 -17.22 7.12 9.93
C GLU A 119 -18.58 7.66 9.45
N LYS A 120 -19.59 7.56 10.32
CA LYS A 120 -20.94 8.00 10.00
C LYS A 120 -21.08 9.51 10.00
#